data_AF-A0A975TQX6-F1
#
_entry.id   AF-A0A975TQX6-F1
#
_cell.length_a   1.000
_cell.length_b   1.000
_cell.length_c   1.000
_cell.angle_alpha   90.00
_cell.angle_beta   90.00
_cell.angle_gamma   90.00
#
_symmetry.space_group_name_H-M   'P 1'
#
loop_
_entity.id
_entity.type
_entity.pdbx_description
1 polymer ?
#
loop_
_entity_poly.entity_id
_entity_poly.type
_entity_poly.pdbx_seq_one_letter_code
_entity_poly.pdbx_strand_id
1 'polypeptide(L)'
;MCLVHPVGGDIQAYRALVSALDPGPTVCLIADPALRHTDSARVGSGPAHLDSGPGLPAPGDTAPDDTTLDDTEPSNTKPGDTDRPAWTLTERARRYHAALQARFPHGTWRWRLAGWSFGAWVAQAMAAEAEAAGRPADALYLLDPPPPDAGPRLGGYDEGQLQEVFARELNQNASGDPLGEGPQAYAKRLAQCCRTNLTSMRDHRPPRLTRTPSTLWLAARSVSGLPAPEPPEAQLGAWRTRLPEPAEGHVVDTTHYGLVQPPYVKDVADAINAATSRQSPAAD
;
A
#
# COMPACT_ATOMS: atom_id res chain seq x y z
N MET A 1 -1.63 -3.90 -16.60
CA MET A 1 -0.53 -3.65 -15.66
C MET A 1 -1.11 -3.24 -14.32
N CYS A 2 -0.66 -3.85 -13.22
CA CYS A 2 -1.10 -3.55 -11.87
C CYS A 2 0.06 -2.90 -11.09
N LEU A 3 -0.18 -1.71 -10.53
CA LEU A 3 0.78 -0.97 -9.70
C LEU A 3 0.31 -0.96 -8.24
N VAL A 4 1.16 -1.41 -7.34
CA VAL A 4 0.85 -1.51 -5.91
C VAL A 4 1.39 -0.31 -5.15
N HIS A 5 0.59 0.30 -4.28
CA HIS A 5 0.98 1.47 -3.50
C HIS A 5 2.36 1.32 -2.77
N PRO A 6 3.13 2.42 -2.64
CA PRO A 6 4.28 2.49 -1.76
C PRO A 6 3.86 2.56 -0.28
N VAL A 7 4.84 2.74 0.61
CA VAL A 7 4.67 2.61 2.07
C VAL A 7 3.57 3.51 2.65
N GLY A 8 3.41 4.73 2.13
CA GLY A 8 2.38 5.68 2.58
C GLY A 8 0.95 5.29 2.18
N GLY A 9 0.76 4.31 1.30
CA GLY A 9 -0.56 3.77 0.94
C GLY A 9 -1.23 4.41 -0.28
N ASP A 10 -0.81 5.61 -0.67
CA ASP A 10 -1.40 6.37 -1.77
C ASP A 10 -0.72 6.09 -3.12
N ILE A 11 -1.45 6.30 -4.21
CA ILE A 11 -1.06 5.97 -5.59
C ILE A 11 -0.53 7.16 -6.40
N GLN A 12 -0.50 8.37 -5.83
CA GLN A 12 -0.09 9.59 -6.55
C GLN A 12 1.36 9.52 -7.06
N ALA A 13 2.23 8.77 -6.39
CA ALA A 13 3.61 8.52 -6.82
C ALA A 13 3.71 7.91 -8.23
N TYR A 14 2.66 7.23 -8.71
CA TYR A 14 2.66 6.61 -10.03
C TYR A 14 2.11 7.50 -11.14
N ARG A 15 1.65 8.73 -10.85
CA ARG A 15 1.03 9.61 -11.86
C ARG A 15 1.93 9.80 -13.08
N ALA A 16 3.19 10.13 -12.88
CA ALA A 16 4.14 10.36 -13.96
C ALA A 16 4.43 9.09 -14.76
N LEU A 17 4.55 7.94 -14.09
CA LEU A 17 4.72 6.65 -14.76
C LEU A 17 3.51 6.32 -15.64
N VAL A 18 2.30 6.43 -15.09
CA VAL A 18 1.07 6.13 -15.84
C VAL A 18 0.90 7.05 -17.05
N SER A 19 1.25 8.33 -16.93
CA SER A 19 1.22 9.28 -18.05
C SER A 19 2.24 8.97 -19.15
N ALA A 20 3.31 8.23 -18.85
CA ALA A 20 4.35 7.87 -19.81
C ALA A 20 4.17 6.47 -20.42
N LEU A 21 3.26 5.65 -19.88
CA LEU A 21 2.94 4.34 -20.46
C LEU A 21 2.12 4.48 -21.75
N ASP A 22 2.32 3.54 -22.67
CA ASP A 22 1.51 3.46 -23.89
C ASP A 22 0.02 3.23 -23.56
N PRO A 23 -0.92 3.66 -24.42
CA PRO A 23 -2.37 3.52 -24.16
C PRO A 23 -2.89 2.07 -24.29
N GLY A 24 -2.07 1.14 -24.77
CA GLY A 24 -2.45 -0.26 -24.99
C GLY A 24 -2.80 -1.03 -23.70
N PRO A 25 -1.92 -1.11 -22.69
CA PRO A 25 -2.21 -1.82 -21.45
C PRO A 25 -3.26 -1.11 -20.59
N THR A 26 -4.28 -1.85 -20.15
CA THR A 26 -5.13 -1.40 -19.04
C THR A 26 -4.28 -1.27 -17.77
N VAL A 27 -4.30 -0.10 -17.13
CA VAL A 27 -3.60 0.18 -15.87
C VAL A 27 -4.56 0.07 -14.68
N CYS A 28 -4.17 -0.71 -13.68
CA CYS A 28 -4.88 -0.87 -12.41
C CYS A 28 -3.96 -0.40 -11.27
N LEU A 29 -4.47 0.47 -10.40
CA LEU A 29 -3.74 0.99 -9.25
C LEU A 29 -4.36 0.42 -7.97
N ILE A 30 -3.56 -0.17 -7.09
CA ILE A 30 -4.01 -0.67 -5.79
C ILE A 30 -3.53 0.30 -4.71
N ALA A 31 -4.44 1.15 -4.21
CA ALA A 31 -4.24 1.95 -3.00
C ALA A 31 -4.48 1.12 -1.73
N ASP A 32 -3.84 1.51 -0.63
CA ASP A 32 -4.05 0.88 0.68
C ASP A 32 -5.53 1.02 1.10
N PRO A 33 -6.22 -0.07 1.50
CA PRO A 33 -7.59 0.00 1.96
C PRO A 33 -7.80 0.96 3.13
N ALA A 34 -6.77 1.18 3.96
CA ALA A 34 -6.82 2.15 5.06
C ALA A 34 -6.83 3.61 4.59
N LEU A 35 -6.68 3.88 3.29
CA LEU A 35 -6.86 5.23 2.72
C LEU A 35 -8.21 5.42 2.01
N ARG A 36 -9.01 4.37 1.84
CA ARG A 36 -10.35 4.49 1.21
C ARG A 36 -11.32 5.20 2.15
N HIS A 37 -12.25 5.98 1.60
CA HIS A 37 -13.35 6.57 2.38
C HIS A 37 -14.11 5.47 3.13
N THR A 38 -14.43 5.72 4.40
CA THR A 38 -15.39 4.92 5.16
C THR A 38 -16.84 5.22 4.76
N ASP A 39 -17.14 5.35 3.47
CA ASP A 39 -18.51 5.58 2.97
C ASP A 39 -19.25 4.26 2.69
N SER A 40 -19.11 3.27 3.58
CA SER A 40 -19.89 2.02 3.48
C SER A 40 -20.35 1.44 4.80
N ALA A 41 -20.21 2.17 5.92
CA ALA A 41 -20.78 1.75 7.21
C ALA A 41 -22.23 2.23 7.43
N ARG A 42 -22.88 2.85 6.45
CA ARG A 42 -24.29 3.22 6.49
C ARG A 42 -25.02 2.85 5.21
N VAL A 43 -25.25 1.56 5.00
CA VAL A 43 -26.31 1.09 4.12
C VAL A 43 -27.23 0.19 4.93
N GLY A 44 -28.35 0.77 5.36
CA GLY A 44 -29.66 0.14 5.47
C GLY A 44 -29.83 -1.04 6.42
N SER A 45 -30.08 -0.77 7.69
CA SER A 45 -30.93 -1.63 8.52
C SER A 45 -31.93 -0.76 9.29
N GLY A 46 -32.99 -0.34 8.61
CA GLY A 46 -34.18 0.20 9.27
C GLY A 46 -35.38 -0.65 8.88
N PRO A 47 -36.08 -1.30 9.82
CA PRO A 47 -37.43 -1.73 9.56
C PRO A 47 -38.38 -0.55 9.82
N ALA A 48 -39.28 -0.33 8.88
CA ALA A 48 -40.44 0.53 9.04
C ALA A 48 -41.48 -0.17 9.93
N HIS A 49 -41.98 0.53 10.96
CA HIS A 49 -43.34 0.44 11.52
C HIS A 49 -43.50 1.67 12.45
N LEU A 50 -44.18 2.72 12.02
CA LEU A 50 -45.62 3.01 12.22
C LEU A 50 -46.08 3.02 13.69
N ASP A 51 -46.16 4.26 14.20
CA ASP A 51 -47.36 4.90 14.77
C ASP A 51 -47.62 4.92 16.30
N SER A 52 -48.21 6.04 16.71
CA SER A 52 -48.96 6.36 17.94
C SER A 52 -48.25 7.00 19.15
N GLY A 53 -48.24 8.34 19.18
CA GLY A 53 -49.04 9.15 20.13
C GLY A 53 -48.53 9.45 21.57
N PRO A 54 -48.90 10.62 22.17
CA PRO A 54 -48.16 11.24 23.30
C PRO A 54 -48.82 11.08 24.68
N GLY A 55 -48.04 11.18 25.77
CA GLY A 55 -48.53 11.19 27.15
C GLY A 55 -47.58 11.91 28.13
N LEU A 56 -48.09 12.99 28.73
CA LEU A 56 -47.49 13.87 29.77
C LEU A 56 -47.80 13.30 31.20
N PRO A 57 -47.36 13.90 32.34
CA PRO A 57 -46.58 13.22 33.39
C PRO A 57 -47.22 13.23 34.80
N ALA A 58 -46.40 12.87 35.81
CA ALA A 58 -46.43 13.18 37.27
C ALA A 58 -46.90 12.05 38.23
N PRO A 59 -46.71 12.16 39.57
CA PRO A 59 -45.54 12.62 40.35
C PRO A 59 -45.17 11.71 41.56
N GLY A 60 -44.02 11.98 42.19
CA GLY A 60 -43.77 11.97 43.66
C GLY A 60 -43.83 10.65 44.44
N ASP A 61 -42.73 10.28 45.11
CA ASP A 61 -42.65 10.44 46.57
C ASP A 61 -41.28 10.03 47.17
N THR A 62 -40.83 10.90 48.09
CA THR A 62 -40.06 10.70 49.35
C THR A 62 -38.81 9.80 49.45
N ALA A 63 -37.74 10.42 49.97
CA ALA A 63 -36.47 9.86 50.47
C ALA A 63 -36.58 9.36 51.95
N PRO A 64 -35.49 9.11 52.73
CA PRO A 64 -34.10 8.68 52.45
C PRO A 64 -33.67 7.46 53.33
N ASP A 65 -32.39 7.05 53.18
CA ASP A 65 -31.44 6.49 54.17
C ASP A 65 -30.68 5.29 53.59
N ASP A 66 -29.39 5.46 53.31
CA ASP A 66 -28.25 5.18 54.19
C ASP A 66 -27.66 3.81 53.85
N THR A 67 -26.52 3.79 53.16
CA THR A 67 -25.34 3.01 53.55
C THR A 67 -24.23 3.12 52.51
N THR A 68 -23.06 3.49 53.02
CA THR A 68 -21.70 3.40 52.50
C THR A 68 -21.43 2.27 51.50
N LEU A 69 -20.70 2.54 50.40
CA LEU A 69 -19.71 1.65 49.77
C LEU A 69 -18.92 2.38 48.67
N ASP A 70 -17.66 2.67 48.99
CA ASP A 70 -16.48 2.59 48.10
C ASP A 70 -16.63 3.07 46.64
N ASP A 71 -16.38 4.36 46.42
CA ASP A 71 -16.14 4.94 45.08
C ASP A 71 -14.75 4.52 44.57
N THR A 72 -14.67 3.32 44.00
CA THR A 72 -13.65 2.98 43.02
C THR A 72 -14.34 2.49 41.75
N GLU A 73 -14.91 3.42 40.97
CA GLU A 73 -15.31 3.11 39.60
C GLU A 73 -14.05 2.80 38.76
N PRO A 74 -13.94 1.61 38.14
CA PRO A 74 -12.98 1.43 37.07
C PRO A 74 -13.47 2.25 35.87
N SER A 75 -12.63 3.22 35.51
CA SER A 75 -12.71 4.02 34.29
C SER A 75 -13.34 3.25 33.14
N ASN A 76 -14.52 3.74 32.74
CA ASN A 76 -15.29 3.36 31.57
C ASN A 76 -14.41 3.40 30.31
N THR A 77 -13.76 2.28 30.01
CA THR A 77 -13.01 2.11 28.77
C THR A 77 -14.03 1.96 27.65
N LYS A 78 -14.24 3.04 26.88
CA LYS A 78 -15.03 2.99 25.64
C LYS A 78 -14.49 1.85 24.76
N PRO A 79 -15.29 0.83 24.42
CA PRO A 79 -14.93 -0.10 23.36
C PRO A 79 -15.28 0.60 22.04
N GLY A 80 -14.29 1.20 21.39
CA GLY A 80 -14.54 2.04 20.23
C GLY A 80 -13.28 2.49 19.52
N ASP A 81 -12.34 1.59 19.27
CA ASP A 81 -11.58 1.65 18.02
C ASP A 81 -11.44 0.21 17.53
N THR A 82 -12.04 -0.09 16.38
CA THR A 82 -12.04 -1.42 15.77
C THR A 82 -10.64 -1.74 15.29
N ASP A 83 -9.81 -2.26 16.20
CA ASP A 83 -8.45 -2.74 15.95
C ASP A 83 -8.51 -4.02 15.10
N ARG A 84 -8.81 -3.84 13.80
CA ARG A 84 -8.68 -4.93 12.84
C ARG A 84 -7.18 -5.18 12.71
N PRO A 85 -6.68 -6.38 13.04
CA PRO A 85 -5.25 -6.63 13.08
C PRO A 85 -4.63 -6.27 11.74
N ALA A 86 -3.56 -5.47 11.81
CA ALA A 86 -2.76 -5.08 10.66
C ALA A 86 -2.40 -6.30 9.82
N TRP A 87 -2.56 -6.20 8.50
CA TRP A 87 -2.21 -7.31 7.62
C TRP A 87 -0.69 -7.49 7.58
N THR A 88 -0.23 -8.73 7.73
CA THR A 88 1.14 -9.08 7.32
C THR A 88 1.30 -8.82 5.82
N LEU A 89 2.54 -8.64 5.36
CA LEU A 89 2.78 -8.37 3.94
C LEU A 89 2.31 -9.54 3.05
N THR A 90 2.53 -10.78 3.50
CA THR A 90 2.04 -11.98 2.83
C THR A 90 0.51 -11.97 2.69
N GLU A 91 -0.20 -11.66 3.76
CA GLU A 91 -1.66 -11.63 3.73
C GLU A 91 -2.17 -10.46 2.85
N ARG A 92 -1.51 -9.31 2.88
CA ARG A 92 -1.81 -8.19 1.97
C ARG A 92 -1.65 -8.61 0.51
N ALA A 93 -0.55 -9.27 0.16
CA ALA A 93 -0.30 -9.76 -1.19
C ALA A 93 -1.36 -10.77 -1.64
N ARG A 94 -1.73 -11.73 -0.79
CA ARG A 94 -2.82 -12.68 -1.09
C ARG A 94 -4.14 -11.97 -1.34
N ARG A 95 -4.51 -10.99 -0.51
CA ARG A 95 -5.75 -10.21 -0.68
C ARG A 95 -5.76 -9.40 -1.96
N TYR A 96 -4.64 -8.76 -2.30
CA TYR A 96 -4.52 -8.00 -3.55
C TYR A 96 -4.53 -8.90 -4.78
N HIS A 97 -3.84 -10.03 -4.73
CA HIS A 97 -3.89 -11.06 -5.77
C HIS A 97 -5.34 -11.56 -5.99
N ALA A 98 -6.07 -11.88 -4.92
CA ALA A 98 -7.46 -12.32 -5.00
C ALA A 98 -8.38 -11.24 -5.59
N ALA A 99 -8.22 -9.98 -5.17
CA ALA A 99 -8.99 -8.86 -5.73
C ALA A 99 -8.68 -8.64 -7.22
N LEU A 100 -7.41 -8.75 -7.62
CA LEU A 100 -7.00 -8.66 -9.02
C LEU A 100 -7.58 -9.82 -9.84
N GLN A 101 -7.56 -11.06 -9.31
CA GLN A 101 -8.16 -12.24 -9.95
C GLN A 101 -9.66 -12.07 -10.16
N ALA A 102 -10.38 -11.53 -9.17
CA ALA A 102 -11.80 -11.30 -9.27
C ALA A 102 -12.15 -10.27 -10.35
N ARG A 103 -11.35 -9.21 -10.48
CA ARG A 103 -11.65 -8.10 -11.40
C ARG A 103 -11.12 -8.30 -12.82
N PHE A 104 -9.94 -8.93 -12.94
CA PHE A 104 -9.21 -9.17 -14.17
C PHE A 104 -8.73 -10.63 -14.18
N PRO A 105 -9.62 -11.62 -14.36
CA PRO A 105 -9.26 -13.03 -14.27
C PRO A 105 -8.01 -13.34 -15.09
N HIS A 106 -6.99 -13.90 -14.42
CA HIS A 106 -5.79 -14.30 -15.10
C HIS A 106 -6.17 -15.25 -16.25
N GLY A 107 -5.52 -15.17 -17.42
CA GLY A 107 -5.82 -16.01 -18.60
C GLY A 107 -6.80 -15.42 -19.59
N THR A 108 -7.77 -14.64 -19.14
CA THR A 108 -8.39 -13.62 -20.00
C THR A 108 -7.47 -12.40 -20.09
N TRP A 109 -6.84 -12.07 -18.96
CA TRP A 109 -5.90 -10.96 -18.85
C TRP A 109 -4.48 -11.46 -18.67
N ARG A 110 -3.57 -10.73 -19.29
CA ARG A 110 -2.12 -10.85 -19.16
C ARG A 110 -1.63 -9.96 -18.03
N TRP A 111 -1.14 -10.58 -16.97
CA TRP A 111 -0.80 -9.84 -15.75
C TRP A 111 0.63 -9.38 -15.78
N ARG A 112 0.81 -8.07 -15.65
CA ARG A 112 2.10 -7.44 -15.38
C ARG A 112 1.99 -6.70 -14.07
N LEU A 113 2.85 -7.05 -13.12
CA LEU A 113 2.83 -6.50 -11.77
C LEU A 113 4.00 -5.52 -11.61
N ALA A 114 3.78 -4.46 -10.86
CA ALA A 114 4.80 -3.46 -10.60
C ALA A 114 4.61 -2.82 -9.24
N GLY A 115 5.72 -2.38 -8.66
CA GLY A 115 5.68 -1.62 -7.42
C GLY A 115 6.98 -0.91 -7.16
N TRP A 116 6.87 0.21 -6.46
CA TRP A 116 7.98 1.01 -5.96
C TRP A 116 8.13 0.85 -4.46
N SER A 117 9.37 0.73 -3.98
CA SER A 117 9.69 0.65 -2.55
C SER A 117 8.95 -0.51 -1.87
N PHE A 118 8.17 -0.25 -0.81
CA PHE A 118 7.24 -1.21 -0.20
C PHE A 118 6.35 -1.94 -1.23
N GLY A 119 5.81 -1.20 -2.20
CA GLY A 119 4.92 -1.77 -3.23
C GLY A 119 5.63 -2.83 -4.08
N ALA A 120 6.95 -2.72 -4.24
CA ALA A 120 7.76 -3.70 -4.96
C ALA A 120 7.80 -5.05 -4.21
N TRP A 121 7.92 -5.04 -2.88
CA TRP A 121 7.83 -6.26 -2.07
C TRP A 121 6.44 -6.89 -2.16
N VAL A 122 5.39 -6.07 -2.11
CA VAL A 122 4.01 -6.59 -2.24
C VAL A 122 3.77 -7.15 -3.64
N ALA A 123 4.21 -6.47 -4.70
CA ALA A 123 4.10 -6.96 -6.08
C ALA A 123 4.88 -8.26 -6.29
N GLN A 124 6.05 -8.39 -5.67
CA GLN A 124 6.85 -9.61 -5.69
C GLN A 124 6.15 -10.77 -4.98
N ALA A 125 5.56 -10.52 -3.80
CA ALA A 125 4.76 -11.52 -3.10
C ALA A 125 3.49 -11.89 -3.88
N MET A 126 2.83 -10.94 -4.56
CA MET A 126 1.71 -11.22 -5.46
C MET A 126 2.13 -12.09 -6.65
N ALA A 127 3.32 -11.88 -7.21
CA ALA A 127 3.87 -12.73 -8.25
C ALA A 127 4.11 -14.16 -7.75
N ALA A 128 4.56 -14.31 -6.49
CA ALA A 128 4.71 -15.62 -5.86
C ALA A 128 3.38 -16.33 -5.65
N GLU A 129 2.32 -15.61 -5.26
CA GLU A 129 0.95 -16.16 -5.19
C GLU A 129 0.46 -16.62 -6.58
N ALA A 130 0.75 -15.84 -7.64
CA ALA A 130 0.41 -16.22 -9.01
C ALA A 130 1.16 -17.47 -9.47
N GLU A 131 2.46 -17.57 -9.16
CA GLU A 131 3.23 -18.80 -9.37
C GLU A 131 2.62 -19.99 -8.59
N ALA A 132 2.35 -19.83 -7.29
CA ALA A 132 1.76 -20.89 -6.48
C ALA A 132 0.39 -21.36 -7.00
N ALA A 133 -0.40 -20.46 -7.58
CA ALA A 133 -1.66 -20.76 -8.26
C ALA A 133 -1.48 -21.45 -9.63
N GLY A 134 -0.25 -21.79 -10.02
CA GLY A 134 0.09 -22.48 -11.27
C GLY A 134 0.18 -21.56 -12.49
N ARG A 135 0.00 -20.24 -12.32
CA ARG A 135 -0.10 -19.29 -13.43
C ARG A 135 0.74 -18.04 -13.15
N PRO A 136 2.04 -18.05 -13.51
CA PRO A 136 2.93 -16.91 -13.27
C PRO A 136 2.46 -15.65 -14.00
N ALA A 137 2.70 -14.49 -13.41
CA ALA A 137 2.53 -13.21 -14.12
C ALA A 137 3.50 -13.14 -15.33
N ASP A 138 3.10 -12.42 -16.39
CA ASP A 138 3.88 -12.21 -17.61
C ASP A 138 5.13 -11.36 -17.37
N ALA A 139 5.08 -10.45 -16.40
CA ALA A 139 6.22 -9.63 -16.00
C ALA A 139 6.06 -9.07 -14.58
N LEU A 140 7.19 -8.85 -13.90
CA LEU A 140 7.31 -8.14 -12.64
C LEU A 140 8.32 -6.99 -12.77
N TYR A 141 7.92 -5.78 -12.40
CA TYR A 141 8.76 -4.59 -12.43
C TYR A 141 8.99 -4.05 -11.01
N LEU A 142 10.23 -4.10 -10.54
CA LEU A 142 10.62 -3.68 -9.20
C LEU A 142 11.35 -2.33 -9.27
N LEU A 143 10.75 -1.28 -8.70
CA LEU A 143 11.32 0.06 -8.67
C LEU A 143 11.89 0.34 -7.28
N ASP A 144 13.20 0.42 -7.19
CA ASP A 144 13.99 0.66 -5.98
C ASP A 144 13.48 -0.07 -4.72
N PRO A 145 13.26 -1.40 -4.77
CA PRO A 145 12.84 -2.17 -3.62
C PRO A 145 13.92 -2.16 -2.53
N PRO A 146 13.57 -2.03 -1.24
CA PRO A 146 14.53 -2.25 -0.15
C PRO A 146 15.20 -3.64 -0.27
N PRO A 147 16.46 -3.82 0.19
CA PRO A 147 17.15 -5.11 0.14
C PRO A 147 16.28 -6.23 0.75
N PRO A 148 16.25 -7.45 0.20
CA PRO A 148 15.31 -8.50 0.61
C PRO A 148 15.48 -8.98 2.07
N ASP A 149 16.58 -8.62 2.72
CA ASP A 149 16.87 -8.87 4.14
C ASP A 149 16.71 -7.64 5.05
N ALA A 150 16.23 -6.51 4.51
CA ALA A 150 16.11 -5.25 5.23
C ALA A 150 14.97 -5.21 6.26
N GLY A 151 14.08 -6.22 6.30
CA GLY A 151 12.91 -6.28 7.17
C GLY A 151 13.17 -5.81 8.62
N PRO A 152 14.12 -6.42 9.36
CA PRO A 152 14.42 -6.03 10.74
C PRO A 152 14.82 -4.56 10.94
N ARG A 153 15.41 -3.92 9.91
CA ARG A 153 15.86 -2.51 9.96
C ARG A 153 14.72 -1.52 9.69
N LEU A 154 13.67 -1.93 8.98
CA LEU A 154 12.60 -1.04 8.51
C LEU A 154 11.48 -0.80 9.52
N GLY A 155 11.36 -1.65 10.55
CA GLY A 155 10.26 -1.60 11.53
C GLY A 155 10.36 -0.51 12.61
N GLY A 156 11.36 0.37 12.57
CA GLY A 156 11.72 1.26 13.69
C GLY A 156 11.18 2.70 13.66
N TYR A 157 10.28 3.06 12.73
CA TYR A 157 9.79 4.44 12.60
C TYR A 157 8.64 4.77 13.56
N ASP A 158 8.69 5.96 14.15
CA ASP A 158 7.66 6.52 15.05
C ASP A 158 6.50 7.19 14.27
N GLU A 159 5.26 7.08 14.77
CA GLU A 159 4.07 7.65 14.12
C GLU A 159 4.04 9.18 14.18
N GLY A 160 4.38 9.74 15.35
CA GLY A 160 4.27 11.18 15.60
C GLY A 160 5.18 11.96 14.66
N GLN A 161 6.42 11.50 14.53
CA GLN A 161 7.41 12.05 13.59
C GLN A 161 6.92 11.99 12.13
N LEU A 162 6.32 10.87 11.71
CA LEU A 162 5.78 10.71 10.35
C LEU A 162 4.60 11.64 10.10
N GLN A 163 3.71 11.80 11.07
CA GLN A 163 2.54 12.67 10.95
C GLN A 163 2.94 14.14 10.76
N GLU A 164 3.91 14.64 11.52
CA GLU A 164 4.39 16.02 11.40
C GLU A 164 5.00 16.31 10.02
N VAL A 165 5.78 15.35 9.49
CA VAL A 165 6.37 15.44 8.15
C VAL A 165 5.27 15.52 7.08
N PHE A 166 4.30 14.60 7.11
CA PHE A 166 3.21 14.60 6.13
C PHE A 166 2.31 15.84 6.24
N ALA A 167 1.97 16.28 7.46
CA ALA A 167 1.18 17.49 7.66
C ALA A 167 1.87 18.72 7.06
N ARG A 168 3.20 18.84 7.24
CA ARG A 168 3.97 19.94 6.64
C ARG A 168 3.96 19.88 5.11
N GLU A 169 4.16 18.71 4.51
CA GLU A 169 4.14 18.54 3.05
C GLU A 169 2.75 18.85 2.44
N LEU A 170 1.68 18.40 3.09
CA LEU A 170 0.30 18.66 2.65
C LEU A 170 -0.09 20.14 2.79
N ASN A 171 0.40 20.83 3.81
CA ASN A 171 0.16 22.26 3.98
C ASN A 171 0.94 23.13 2.98
N GLN A 172 2.09 22.66 2.50
CA GLN A 172 2.90 23.36 1.50
C GLN A 172 2.36 23.15 0.06
N ASN A 173 1.76 21.99 -0.20
CA ASN A 173 1.11 21.69 -1.47
C ASN A 173 -0.39 22.03 -1.36
N ALA A 174 -0.82 23.20 -1.85
CA ALA A 174 -2.21 23.71 -1.79
C ALA A 174 -3.27 22.87 -2.55
N SER A 175 -3.05 21.57 -2.69
CA SER A 175 -3.87 20.58 -3.40
C SER A 175 -3.88 19.29 -2.57
N GLY A 176 -4.27 19.36 -1.29
CA GLY A 176 -3.80 18.39 -0.29
C GLY A 176 -4.86 17.59 0.47
N ASP A 177 -6.13 17.63 0.08
CA ASP A 177 -7.18 16.89 0.78
C ASP A 177 -8.07 16.10 -0.21
N PRO A 178 -7.59 14.96 -0.74
CA PRO A 178 -8.37 14.14 -1.66
C PRO A 178 -9.61 13.51 -1.02
N LEU A 179 -9.73 13.54 0.32
CA LEU A 179 -10.83 12.94 1.07
C LEU A 179 -11.80 13.95 1.71
N GLY A 180 -11.51 15.25 1.66
CA GLY A 180 -12.35 16.29 2.27
C GLY A 180 -12.39 16.26 3.81
N GLU A 181 -11.44 15.58 4.46
CA GLU A 181 -11.39 15.39 5.92
C GLU A 181 -10.47 16.40 6.63
N GLY A 182 -9.82 17.29 5.87
CA GLY A 182 -8.82 18.25 6.31
C GLY A 182 -7.38 17.69 6.24
N PRO A 183 -6.37 18.52 5.92
CA PRO A 183 -4.97 18.09 5.77
C PRO A 183 -4.41 17.31 6.97
N GLN A 184 -4.84 17.65 8.19
CA GLN A 184 -4.37 17.01 9.41
C GLN A 184 -4.90 15.58 9.58
N ALA A 185 -6.16 15.33 9.23
CA ALA A 185 -6.76 14.00 9.30
C ALA A 185 -6.15 13.08 8.24
N TYR A 186 -5.96 13.59 7.03
CA TYR A 186 -5.29 12.87 5.96
C TYR A 186 -3.82 12.55 6.31
N ALA A 187 -3.07 13.51 6.85
CA ALA A 187 -1.70 13.30 7.35
C ALA A 187 -1.62 12.17 8.39
N LYS A 188 -2.58 12.15 9.33
CA LYS A 188 -2.66 11.07 10.34
C LYS A 188 -2.88 9.71 9.69
N ARG A 189 -3.81 9.60 8.73
CA ARG A 189 -4.07 8.34 8.02
C ARG A 189 -2.85 7.87 7.22
N LEU A 190 -2.13 8.78 6.57
CA LEU A 190 -0.86 8.47 5.89
C LEU A 190 0.20 7.97 6.87
N ALA A 191 0.37 8.60 8.03
CA ALA A 191 1.31 8.18 9.06
C ALA A 191 0.97 6.78 9.60
N GLN A 192 -0.31 6.52 9.90
CA GLN A 192 -0.79 5.22 10.34
C GLN A 192 -0.57 4.13 9.28
N CYS A 193 -0.89 4.43 8.01
CA CYS A 193 -0.63 3.53 6.88
C CYS A 193 0.86 3.22 6.74
N CYS A 194 1.71 4.25 6.78
CA CYS A 194 3.16 4.12 6.69
C CYS A 194 3.69 3.19 7.78
N ARG A 195 3.31 3.42 9.04
CA ARG A 195 3.76 2.59 10.16
C ARG A 195 3.27 1.15 10.09
N THR A 196 2.02 0.96 9.66
CA THR A 196 1.42 -0.36 9.45
C THR A 196 2.18 -1.13 8.36
N ASN A 197 2.48 -0.47 7.25
CA ASN A 197 3.19 -1.06 6.12
C ASN A 197 4.64 -1.39 6.47
N LEU A 198 5.37 -0.49 7.13
CA LEU A 198 6.73 -0.75 7.62
C LEU A 198 6.77 -1.92 8.62
N THR A 199 5.81 -1.97 9.54
CA THR A 199 5.69 -3.08 10.50
C THR A 199 5.48 -4.40 9.78
N SER A 200 4.67 -4.42 8.72
CA SER A 200 4.40 -5.64 7.95
C SER A 200 5.62 -6.18 7.19
N MET A 201 6.65 -5.35 6.95
CA MET A 201 7.91 -5.76 6.32
C MET A 201 8.87 -6.45 7.29
N ARG A 202 8.74 -6.20 8.59
CA ARG A 202 9.73 -6.58 9.61
C ARG A 202 10.11 -8.06 9.58
N ASP A 203 9.09 -8.91 9.54
CA ASP A 203 9.24 -10.36 9.56
C ASP A 203 9.02 -10.99 8.18
N HIS A 204 8.77 -10.15 7.16
CA HIS A 204 8.58 -10.63 5.80
C HIS A 204 9.93 -10.87 5.13
N ARG A 205 10.03 -12.02 4.45
CA ARG A 205 11.14 -12.32 3.54
C ARG A 205 10.55 -12.57 2.16
N PRO A 206 10.92 -11.75 1.15
CA PRO A 206 10.48 -11.99 -0.22
C PRO A 206 10.77 -13.43 -0.65
N PRO A 207 9.74 -14.22 -1.04
CA PRO A 207 9.93 -15.59 -1.52
C PRO A 207 10.81 -15.61 -2.78
N ARG A 208 11.36 -16.77 -3.14
CA ARG A 208 12.08 -16.90 -4.41
C ARG A 208 11.08 -17.17 -5.54
N LEU A 209 11.07 -16.32 -6.57
CA LEU A 209 10.36 -16.54 -7.81
C LEU A 209 11.16 -17.48 -8.73
N THR A 210 10.45 -18.25 -9.53
CA THR A 210 11.05 -19.27 -10.40
C THR A 210 10.63 -19.16 -11.86
N ARG A 211 9.54 -18.44 -12.15
CA ARG A 211 8.91 -18.42 -13.47
C ARG A 211 8.51 -17.04 -13.97
N THR A 212 8.24 -16.08 -13.08
CA THR A 212 7.83 -14.72 -13.49
C THR A 212 9.03 -13.88 -13.92
N PRO A 213 9.16 -13.50 -15.22
CA PRO A 213 10.24 -12.65 -15.69
C PRO A 213 10.25 -11.31 -14.96
N SER A 214 11.43 -10.84 -14.55
CA SER A 214 11.55 -9.70 -13.65
C SER A 214 12.60 -8.70 -14.11
N THR A 215 12.27 -7.41 -14.01
CA THR A 215 13.20 -6.29 -14.23
C THR A 215 13.25 -5.41 -12.99
N LEU A 216 14.46 -5.02 -12.60
CA LEU A 216 14.77 -4.28 -11.38
C LEU A 216 15.46 -2.96 -11.72
N TRP A 217 15.01 -1.86 -11.12
CA TRP A 217 15.70 -0.57 -11.15
C TRP A 217 16.11 -0.16 -9.74
N LEU A 218 17.35 0.28 -9.54
CA LEU A 218 17.85 0.80 -8.26
C LEU A 218 18.34 2.24 -8.40
N ALA A 219 18.08 3.04 -7.38
CA ALA A 219 18.57 4.41 -7.29
C ALA A 219 20.00 4.43 -6.71
N ALA A 220 20.92 5.15 -7.36
CA ALA A 220 22.32 5.23 -6.92
C ALA A 220 22.58 6.26 -5.81
N ARG A 221 21.68 7.25 -5.65
CA ARG A 221 21.88 8.37 -4.71
C ARG A 221 21.07 8.21 -3.44
N SER A 222 21.74 8.39 -2.31
CA SER A 222 21.13 8.45 -0.98
C SER A 222 20.27 9.70 -0.81
N VAL A 223 19.25 9.59 0.04
CA VAL A 223 18.47 10.75 0.53
C VAL A 223 18.86 11.01 1.97
N SER A 224 19.11 12.27 2.31
CA SER A 224 19.40 12.66 3.70
C SER A 224 18.23 12.26 4.62
N GLY A 225 18.52 11.56 5.72
CA GLY A 225 17.52 11.09 6.68
C GLY A 225 17.01 9.67 6.46
N LEU A 226 17.38 9.01 5.35
CA LEU A 226 17.22 7.56 5.19
C LEU A 226 18.53 6.84 5.51
N PRO A 227 18.49 5.56 5.97
CA PRO A 227 19.68 4.74 6.09
C PRO A 227 20.45 4.76 4.76
N ALA A 228 21.78 4.86 4.83
CA ALA A 228 22.60 4.80 3.63
C ALA A 228 22.27 3.49 2.89
N PRO A 229 21.85 3.55 1.60
CA PRO A 229 21.60 2.35 0.84
C PRO A 229 22.88 1.52 0.77
N GLU A 230 22.72 0.20 0.76
CA GLU A 230 23.81 -0.68 0.37
C GLU A 230 24.27 -0.30 -1.05
N PRO A 231 25.53 -0.54 -1.44
CA PRO A 231 25.98 -0.30 -2.79
C PRO A 231 25.00 -0.95 -3.80
N PRO A 232 24.53 -0.23 -4.84
CA PRO A 232 23.51 -0.74 -5.75
C PRO A 232 23.84 -2.13 -6.32
N GLU A 233 25.11 -2.43 -6.54
CA GLU A 233 25.59 -3.73 -7.03
C GLU A 233 25.33 -4.87 -6.04
N ALA A 234 25.53 -4.62 -4.74
CA ALA A 234 25.26 -5.59 -3.68
C ALA A 234 23.76 -5.86 -3.57
N GLN A 235 22.95 -4.80 -3.64
CA GLN A 235 21.49 -4.90 -3.60
C GLN A 235 20.92 -5.60 -4.85
N LEU A 236 21.48 -5.34 -6.05
CA LEU A 236 21.17 -6.11 -7.26
C LEU A 236 21.47 -7.60 -7.05
N GLY A 237 22.64 -7.93 -6.51
CA GLY A 237 23.05 -9.30 -6.21
C GLY A 237 22.06 -9.99 -5.27
N ALA A 238 21.69 -9.32 -4.18
CA ALA A 238 20.73 -9.84 -3.21
C ALA A 238 19.36 -10.11 -3.85
N TRP A 239 18.86 -9.20 -4.68
CA TRP A 239 17.59 -9.38 -5.39
C TRP A 239 17.63 -10.47 -6.45
N ARG A 240 18.72 -10.60 -7.21
CA ARG A 240 18.88 -11.69 -8.19
C ARG A 240 18.72 -13.08 -7.57
N THR A 241 19.13 -13.28 -6.32
CA THR A 241 18.89 -14.56 -5.62
C THR A 241 17.42 -14.91 -5.43
N ARG A 242 16.52 -13.92 -5.52
CA ARG A 242 15.06 -14.05 -5.32
C ARG A 242 14.27 -14.05 -6.64
N LEU A 243 14.91 -13.83 -7.78
CA LEU A 243 14.27 -13.71 -9.08
C LEU A 243 14.72 -14.85 -10.02
N PRO A 244 13.91 -15.21 -11.03
CA PRO A 244 14.34 -16.16 -12.05
C PRO A 244 15.37 -15.54 -13.00
N GLU A 245 16.25 -16.37 -13.55
CA GLU A 245 17.23 -15.94 -14.54
C GLU A 245 16.63 -16.00 -15.97
N PRO A 246 16.96 -15.04 -16.87
CA PRO A 246 17.71 -13.82 -16.58
C PRO A 246 16.85 -12.76 -15.87
N ALA A 247 17.39 -12.18 -14.79
CA ALA A 247 16.79 -11.00 -14.15
C ALA A 247 17.53 -9.73 -14.60
N GLU A 248 16.82 -8.86 -15.32
CA GLU A 248 17.36 -7.58 -15.79
C GLU A 248 17.48 -6.60 -14.61
N GLY A 249 18.60 -5.87 -14.54
CA GLY A 249 18.92 -4.94 -13.45
C GLY A 249 19.53 -3.65 -13.98
N HIS A 250 18.97 -2.51 -13.57
CA HIS A 250 19.40 -1.18 -13.95
C HIS A 250 19.75 -0.36 -12.71
N VAL A 251 20.90 0.31 -12.72
CA VAL A 251 21.26 1.32 -11.72
C VAL A 251 21.08 2.69 -12.36
N VAL A 252 20.32 3.56 -11.71
CA VAL A 252 19.97 4.89 -12.21
C VAL A 252 20.58 5.95 -11.29
N ASP A 253 21.28 6.92 -11.87
CA ASP A 253 21.89 8.03 -11.13
C ASP A 253 20.84 9.06 -10.67
N THR A 254 20.03 8.64 -9.70
CA THR A 254 18.92 9.38 -9.12
C THR A 254 18.69 8.95 -7.67
N THR A 255 17.79 9.63 -6.97
CA THR A 255 17.38 9.25 -5.61
C THR A 255 16.21 8.26 -5.63
N HIS A 256 15.91 7.65 -4.48
CA HIS A 256 14.74 6.80 -4.27
C HIS A 256 13.44 7.39 -4.84
N TYR A 257 13.23 8.69 -4.61
CA TYR A 257 12.06 9.43 -5.08
C TYR A 257 12.20 9.86 -6.55
N GLY A 258 13.41 10.21 -6.98
CA GLY A 258 13.67 10.64 -8.34
C GLY A 258 13.39 9.55 -9.39
N LEU A 259 13.49 8.27 -9.03
CA LEU A 259 13.22 7.15 -9.94
C LEU A 259 11.78 7.13 -10.47
N VAL A 260 10.81 7.55 -9.65
CA VAL A 260 9.38 7.61 -10.02
C VAL A 260 8.94 9.00 -10.49
N GLN A 261 9.89 9.91 -10.71
CA GLN A 261 9.66 11.26 -11.21
C GLN A 261 10.37 11.50 -12.55
N PRO A 262 9.90 12.45 -13.37
CA PRO A 262 10.64 12.89 -14.54
C PRO A 262 12.02 13.48 -14.15
N PRO A 263 13.06 13.29 -14.99
CA PRO A 263 13.01 12.59 -16.28
C PRO A 263 13.09 11.05 -16.18
N TYR A 264 13.59 10.50 -15.08
CA TYR A 264 13.98 9.09 -14.95
C TYR A 264 12.83 8.10 -15.12
N VAL A 265 11.63 8.45 -14.66
CA VAL A 265 10.43 7.61 -14.81
C VAL A 265 10.08 7.35 -16.28
N LYS A 266 10.51 8.23 -17.19
CA LYS A 266 10.31 8.04 -18.63
C LYS A 266 11.10 6.84 -19.13
N ASP A 267 12.35 6.68 -18.72
CA ASP A 267 13.19 5.56 -19.13
C ASP A 267 12.62 4.22 -18.62
N VAL A 268 12.07 4.23 -17.39
CA VAL A 268 11.33 3.09 -16.83
C VAL A 268 10.10 2.76 -17.68
N ALA A 269 9.30 3.78 -18.05
CA ALA A 269 8.11 3.60 -18.87
C ALA A 269 8.46 3.06 -20.28
N ASP A 270 9.49 3.63 -20.92
CA ASP A 270 9.96 3.21 -22.25
C ASP A 270 10.39 1.74 -22.24
N ALA A 271 11.11 1.29 -21.20
CA ALA A 271 11.49 -0.10 -21.04
C ALA A 271 10.27 -1.04 -20.87
N ILE A 272 9.28 -0.63 -20.06
CA ILE A 272 8.03 -1.38 -19.87
C ILE A 272 7.21 -1.45 -21.16
N ASN A 273 7.12 -0.36 -21.91
CA ASN A 273 6.43 -0.27 -23.20
C ASN A 273 7.11 -1.20 -24.22
N ALA A 274 8.43 -1.14 -24.33
CA ALA A 274 9.20 -2.00 -25.22
C ALA A 274 9.03 -3.50 -24.88
N ALA A 275 9.07 -3.86 -23.59
CA ALA A 275 8.82 -5.23 -23.15
C ALA A 275 7.38 -5.68 -23.43
N THR A 276 6.41 -4.79 -23.25
CA THR A 276 5.00 -5.06 -23.53
C THR A 276 4.77 -5.34 -25.01
N SER A 277 5.35 -4.53 -25.89
CA SER A 277 5.24 -4.67 -27.35
C SER A 277 5.88 -5.95 -27.87
N ARG A 278 7.05 -6.37 -27.34
CA ARG A 278 7.69 -7.64 -27.71
C ARG A 278 6.85 -8.87 -27.35
N GLN A 279 6.02 -8.75 -26.32
CA GLN A 279 5.19 -9.84 -25.83
C GLN A 279 3.81 -9.87 -26.48
N SER A 280 3.35 -8.79 -27.12
CA SER A 280 2.11 -8.79 -27.89
C SER A 280 2.27 -9.71 -29.11
N PRO A 281 1.32 -10.64 -29.39
CA PRO A 281 1.36 -11.39 -30.64
C PRO A 281 1.32 -10.41 -31.81
N ALA A 282 2.09 -10.70 -32.87
CA ALA A 282 1.91 -9.99 -34.14
C ALA A 282 0.44 -10.13 -34.53
N ALA A 283 -0.21 -9.00 -34.82
CA ALA A 283 -1.53 -9.04 -35.43
C ALA A 283 -1.36 -9.60 -36.85
N ASP A 284 -1.71 -10.87 -37.03
CA ASP A 284 -1.96 -11.47 -38.34
C ASP A 284 -3.30 -10.95 -38.92
#